data_AF-A0AAU8LKW6-F1
#
_entry.id   AF-A0AAU8LKW6-F1
#
_cell.length_a   1.000
_cell.length_b   1.000
_cell.length_c   1.000
_cell.angle_alpha   90.00
_cell.angle_beta   90.00
_cell.angle_gamma   90.00
#
_symmetry.space_group_name_H-M   'P 1'
#
loop_
_entity.id
_entity.type
_entity.pdbx_description
1 polymer ?
#
loop_
_entity_poly.entity_id
_entity_poly.type
_entity_poly.pdbx_seq_one_letter_code
_entity_poly.pdbx_strand_id
1 'polypeptide(L)'
;MKPTEPQTPSSGNAAAELEQVLHHDIPLTREMGLRVINWQHHRLRLHLPLAPNVNHKSTLFGGSLYCGAVLAGWGWLHLRLREAGITDGHIVIQDGQISYPLPVRDDAIAVCDAPEAAQWDRFITTYQRRGRARLVLQTRICAQDSDESAVTFTGQFVLHR
;
A
#
# COMPACT_ATOMS: atom_id res chain seq x y z
N MET A 1 -40.90 -0.62 -4.60
CA MET A 1 -39.52 -0.10 -4.56
C MET A 1 -38.58 -1.29 -4.54
N LYS A 2 -37.70 -1.45 -5.54
CA LYS A 2 -36.64 -2.47 -5.48
C LYS A 2 -35.56 -1.98 -4.51
N PRO A 3 -35.02 -2.83 -3.63
CA PRO A 3 -33.87 -2.47 -2.80
C PRO A 3 -32.67 -2.15 -3.69
N THR A 4 -32.01 -1.03 -3.44
CA THR A 4 -30.78 -0.65 -4.12
C THR A 4 -29.66 -1.56 -3.61
N GLU A 5 -29.08 -2.38 -4.49
CA GLU A 5 -27.87 -3.16 -4.17
C GLU A 5 -26.71 -2.21 -3.82
N PRO A 6 -25.87 -2.55 -2.84
CA PRO A 6 -24.66 -1.78 -2.55
C PRO A 6 -23.75 -1.83 -3.77
N GLN A 7 -23.54 -0.67 -4.41
CA GLN A 7 -22.63 -0.53 -5.53
C GLN A 7 -21.20 -0.73 -5.02
N THR A 8 -20.53 -1.79 -5.49
CA THR A 8 -19.09 -1.94 -5.33
C THR A 8 -18.42 -0.70 -5.93
N PRO A 9 -17.60 0.06 -5.20
CA PRO A 9 -16.99 1.26 -5.74
C PRO A 9 -16.16 0.88 -6.98
N SER A 10 -16.28 1.68 -8.05
CA SER A 10 -15.43 1.50 -9.22
C SER A 10 -13.96 1.67 -8.80
N SER A 11 -13.05 0.94 -9.45
CA SER A 11 -11.61 0.97 -9.16
C SER A 11 -11.02 2.38 -9.17
N GLY A 12 -11.53 3.26 -10.05
CA GLY A 12 -11.13 4.67 -10.13
C GLY A 12 -11.53 5.49 -8.90
N ASN A 13 -12.66 5.19 -8.26
CA ASN A 13 -13.08 5.89 -7.05
C ASN A 13 -12.22 5.47 -5.84
N ALA A 14 -11.98 4.17 -5.69
CA ALA A 14 -11.22 3.64 -4.56
C ALA A 14 -9.77 4.17 -4.50
N ALA A 15 -9.12 4.33 -5.67
CA ALA A 15 -7.78 4.91 -5.75
C ALA A 15 -7.74 6.38 -5.28
N ALA A 16 -8.67 7.20 -5.75
CA ALA A 16 -8.75 8.61 -5.37
C ALA A 16 -9.06 8.78 -3.86
N GLU A 17 -9.95 7.96 -3.32
CA GLU A 17 -10.25 7.96 -1.89
C GLU A 17 -9.04 7.56 -1.04
N LEU A 18 -8.28 6.54 -1.45
CA LEU A 18 -7.05 6.17 -0.74
C LEU A 18 -6.02 7.32 -0.79
N GLU A 19 -5.86 7.99 -1.92
CA GLU A 19 -4.94 9.13 -2.02
C GLU A 19 -5.32 10.24 -1.03
N GLN A 20 -6.61 10.57 -0.95
CA GLN A 20 -7.12 11.54 0.02
C GLN A 20 -6.85 11.13 1.46
N VAL A 21 -7.10 9.86 1.81
CA VAL A 21 -6.82 9.30 3.14
C VAL A 21 -5.32 9.44 3.47
N LEU A 22 -4.44 9.01 2.56
CA LEU A 22 -2.99 9.09 2.76
C LEU A 22 -2.55 10.55 2.96
N HIS A 23 -3.02 11.47 2.13
CA HIS A 23 -2.66 12.89 2.19
C HIS A 23 -3.18 13.58 3.45
N HIS A 24 -4.38 13.23 3.89
CA HIS A 24 -5.02 13.80 5.08
C HIS A 24 -4.36 13.28 6.36
N ASP A 25 -4.30 11.95 6.52
CA ASP A 25 -3.90 11.31 7.77
C ASP A 25 -2.37 11.24 7.92
N ILE A 26 -1.63 11.25 6.80
CA ILE A 26 -0.16 11.17 6.77
C ILE A 26 0.38 12.33 5.93
N PRO A 27 0.49 13.56 6.48
CA PRO A 27 0.86 14.76 5.72
C PRO A 27 2.17 14.64 4.93
N LEU A 28 3.12 13.83 5.41
CA LEU A 28 4.38 13.52 4.71
C LEU A 28 4.13 13.01 3.28
N THR A 29 3.04 12.29 3.02
CA THR A 29 2.73 11.76 1.68
C THR A 29 2.45 12.86 0.65
N ARG A 30 1.92 14.02 1.08
CA ARG A 30 1.77 15.20 0.22
C ARG A 30 3.11 15.81 -0.14
N GLU A 31 3.99 15.97 0.86
CA GLU A 31 5.34 16.52 0.67
C GLU A 31 6.19 15.62 -0.23
N MET A 32 6.02 14.30 -0.11
CA MET A 32 6.65 13.31 -0.98
C MET A 32 6.06 13.30 -2.41
N GLY A 33 4.96 14.02 -2.68
CA GLY A 33 4.27 13.99 -3.96
C GLY A 33 3.67 12.62 -4.32
N LEU A 34 3.45 11.76 -3.33
CA LEU A 34 2.97 10.39 -3.53
C LEU A 34 1.56 10.41 -4.13
N ARG A 35 1.32 9.58 -5.16
CA ARG A 35 0.00 9.42 -5.78
C ARG A 35 -0.44 7.96 -5.83
N VAL A 36 -1.75 7.72 -5.78
CA VAL A 36 -2.33 6.40 -6.00
C VAL A 36 -2.65 6.26 -7.49
N ILE A 37 -1.86 5.45 -8.20
CA ILE A 37 -2.00 5.29 -9.65
C ILE A 37 -3.19 4.40 -9.98
N ASN A 38 -3.28 3.27 -9.29
CA ASN A 38 -4.24 2.22 -9.65
C ASN A 38 -4.51 1.26 -8.48
N TRP A 39 -5.77 0.85 -8.37
CA TRP A 39 -6.24 -0.29 -7.59
C TRP A 39 -7.06 -1.22 -8.49
N GLN A 40 -6.46 -2.29 -9.00
CA GLN A 40 -7.10 -3.23 -9.92
C GLN A 40 -6.60 -4.65 -9.69
N HIS A 41 -7.49 -5.64 -9.79
CA HIS A 41 -7.17 -7.05 -9.59
C HIS A 41 -6.43 -7.34 -8.27
N HIS A 42 -6.79 -6.59 -7.22
CA HIS A 42 -6.12 -6.57 -5.92
C HIS A 42 -4.60 -6.29 -5.99
N ARG A 43 -4.18 -5.48 -6.95
CA ARG A 43 -2.84 -4.90 -7.04
C ARG A 43 -2.93 -3.39 -6.84
N LEU A 44 -2.19 -2.88 -5.86
CA LEU A 44 -2.04 -1.45 -5.62
C LEU A 44 -0.73 -0.96 -6.25
N ARG A 45 -0.80 0.18 -6.95
CA ARG A 45 0.36 0.90 -7.48
C ARG A 45 0.37 2.33 -6.98
N LEU A 46 1.48 2.75 -6.38
CA LEU A 46 1.72 4.12 -5.92
C LEU A 46 2.85 4.73 -6.74
N HIS A 47 2.69 5.97 -7.17
CA HIS A 47 3.74 6.78 -7.80
C HIS A 47 4.51 7.54 -6.73
N LEU A 48 5.82 7.58 -6.87
CA LEU A 48 6.73 8.35 -6.02
C LEU A 48 7.67 9.18 -6.91
N PRO A 49 7.47 10.50 -7.03
CA PRO A 49 8.30 11.34 -7.89
C PRO A 49 9.72 11.51 -7.32
N LEU A 50 10.73 11.60 -8.20
CA LEU A 50 12.13 11.80 -7.81
C LEU A 50 12.35 13.12 -7.10
N ALA A 51 11.84 14.21 -7.67
CA ALA A 51 12.20 15.57 -7.29
C ALA A 51 12.05 15.88 -5.77
N PRO A 52 10.91 15.59 -5.11
CA PRO A 52 10.77 15.81 -3.67
C PRO A 52 11.45 14.74 -2.80
N ASN A 53 11.90 13.64 -3.41
CA ASN A 53 12.43 12.47 -2.71
C ASN A 53 13.91 12.21 -3.02
N VAL A 54 14.62 13.19 -3.60
CA VAL A 54 16.01 13.04 -4.02
C VAL A 54 16.98 13.05 -2.82
N ASN A 55 18.05 12.29 -2.91
CA ASN A 55 19.18 12.32 -1.97
C ASN A 55 20.42 13.02 -2.57
N HIS A 56 21.48 13.14 -1.77
CA HIS A 56 22.75 13.77 -2.17
C HIS A 56 23.49 13.09 -3.34
N LYS A 57 23.04 11.92 -3.82
CA LYS A 57 23.56 11.20 -4.99
C LYS A 57 22.69 11.35 -6.23
N SER A 58 21.69 12.24 -6.21
CA SER A 58 20.71 12.41 -7.30
C SER A 58 19.93 11.13 -7.60
N THR A 59 19.61 10.35 -6.56
CA THR A 59 18.74 9.18 -6.63
C THR A 59 17.66 9.29 -5.54
N LEU A 60 16.62 8.47 -5.60
CA LEU A 60 15.62 8.43 -4.54
C LEU A 60 16.25 8.11 -3.17
N PHE A 61 15.84 8.86 -2.16
CA PHE A 61 16.25 8.69 -0.78
C PHE A 61 15.71 7.37 -0.21
N GLY A 62 16.56 6.63 0.51
CA GLY A 62 16.19 5.35 1.12
C GLY A 62 14.98 5.45 2.04
N GLY A 63 14.86 6.53 2.83
CA GLY A 63 13.68 6.75 3.68
C GLY A 63 12.41 6.98 2.88
N SER A 64 12.47 7.72 1.77
CA SER A 64 11.33 7.91 0.87
C SER A 64 10.90 6.60 0.20
N LEU A 65 11.87 5.79 -0.21
CA LEU A 65 11.62 4.44 -0.75
C LEU A 65 10.96 3.54 0.31
N TYR A 66 11.44 3.55 1.55
CA TYR A 66 10.79 2.85 2.65
C TYR A 66 9.34 3.30 2.87
N CYS A 67 9.10 4.63 2.88
CA CYS A 67 7.76 5.19 2.99
C CYS A 67 6.84 4.71 1.84
N GLY A 68 7.32 4.75 0.59
CA GLY A 68 6.55 4.23 -0.55
C GLY A 68 6.22 2.74 -0.41
N ALA A 69 7.19 1.91 -0.01
CA ALA A 69 7.01 0.48 0.18
C ALA A 69 6.01 0.14 1.30
N VAL A 70 6.17 0.76 2.48
CA VAL A 70 5.28 0.50 3.62
C VAL A 70 3.85 0.96 3.34
N LEU A 71 3.69 2.11 2.67
CA LEU A 71 2.38 2.65 2.33
C LEU A 71 1.69 1.85 1.22
N ALA A 72 2.43 1.22 0.31
CA ALA A 72 1.85 0.27 -0.64
C ALA A 72 1.25 -0.94 0.09
N GLY A 73 1.92 -1.48 1.12
CA GLY A 73 1.39 -2.58 1.93
C GLY A 73 0.19 -2.14 2.79
N TRP A 74 0.31 -1.01 3.47
CA TRP A 74 -0.78 -0.46 4.29
C TRP A 74 -2.02 -0.12 3.45
N GLY A 75 -1.83 0.56 2.32
CA GLY A 75 -2.91 0.97 1.42
C GLY A 75 -3.62 -0.23 0.78
N TRP A 76 -2.87 -1.29 0.45
CA TRP A 76 -3.46 -2.54 -0.03
C TRP A 76 -4.40 -3.13 1.03
N LEU A 77 -3.94 -3.22 2.28
CA LEU A 77 -4.72 -3.77 3.37
C LEU A 77 -5.95 -2.90 3.67
N HIS A 78 -5.79 -1.58 3.66
CA HIS A 78 -6.88 -0.62 3.83
C HIS A 78 -7.98 -0.83 2.78
N LEU A 79 -7.63 -0.87 1.48
CA LEU A 79 -8.59 -1.06 0.40
C LEU A 79 -9.29 -2.42 0.48
N ARG A 80 -8.54 -3.49 0.76
CA ARG A 80 -9.11 -4.84 0.88
C ARG A 80 -10.04 -5.01 2.06
N LEU A 81 -9.75 -4.36 3.19
CA LEU A 81 -10.65 -4.37 4.34
C LEU A 81 -11.96 -3.63 4.04
N ARG A 82 -11.88 -2.49 3.33
CA ARG A 82 -13.07 -1.76 2.88
C ARG A 82 -13.93 -2.60 1.94
N GLU A 83 -13.32 -3.30 0.98
CA GLU A 83 -14.03 -4.24 0.09
C GLU A 83 -14.67 -5.42 0.84
N ALA A 84 -14.08 -5.83 1.96
CA ALA A 84 -14.64 -6.85 2.87
C ALA A 84 -15.69 -6.29 3.86
N GLY A 85 -16.02 -5.00 3.80
CA GLY A 85 -16.98 -4.34 4.70
C GLY A 85 -16.46 -4.13 6.13
N ILE A 86 -15.15 -4.24 6.35
CA ILE A 86 -14.52 -4.05 7.67
C ILE A 86 -14.10 -2.59 7.81
N THR A 87 -14.71 -1.88 8.76
CA THR A 87 -14.50 -0.45 9.00
C THR A 87 -14.12 -0.10 10.44
N ASP A 88 -14.17 -1.08 11.36
CA ASP A 88 -13.92 -0.96 12.80
C ASP A 88 -12.48 -1.33 13.21
N GLY A 89 -11.56 -1.45 12.25
CA GLY A 89 -10.21 -1.94 12.48
C GLY A 89 -9.11 -0.90 12.24
N HIS A 90 -8.14 -0.86 13.15
CA HIS A 90 -6.93 -0.06 13.07
C HIS A 90 -5.76 -0.90 12.53
N ILE A 91 -5.14 -0.42 11.44
CA ILE A 91 -3.97 -1.04 10.83
C ILE A 91 -2.70 -0.39 11.39
N VAL A 92 -1.81 -1.19 11.94
CA VAL A 92 -0.46 -0.77 12.33
C VAL A 92 0.58 -1.68 11.69
N ILE A 93 1.76 -1.14 11.37
CA ILE A 93 2.92 -1.96 11.07
C ILE A 93 3.55 -2.44 12.37
N GLN A 94 3.80 -3.75 12.48
CA GLN A 94 4.47 -4.34 13.63
C GLN A 94 5.98 -4.49 13.39
N ASP A 95 6.35 -4.90 12.18
CA ASP A 95 7.74 -5.15 11.79
C ASP A 95 7.88 -4.96 10.27
N GLY A 96 9.08 -4.63 9.80
CA GLY A 96 9.34 -4.50 8.37
C GLY A 96 10.82 -4.59 8.03
N GLN A 97 11.13 -5.39 7.01
CA GLN A 97 12.48 -5.54 6.47
C GLN A 97 12.54 -5.04 5.03
N ILE A 98 13.52 -4.20 4.72
CA ILE A 98 13.72 -3.60 3.41
C ILE A 98 15.12 -3.90 2.87
N SER A 99 15.23 -4.15 1.57
CA SER A 99 16.48 -4.36 0.85
C SER A 99 16.56 -3.39 -0.33
N TYR A 100 17.72 -2.78 -0.55
CA TYR A 100 17.96 -1.83 -1.66
C TYR A 100 19.02 -2.36 -2.65
N PRO A 101 18.72 -3.39 -3.47
CA PRO A 101 19.66 -3.92 -4.45
C PRO A 101 20.15 -2.89 -5.48
N LEU A 102 19.28 -1.97 -5.92
CA LEU A 102 19.59 -1.03 -6.99
C LEU A 102 19.18 0.41 -6.61
N PRO A 103 19.96 1.42 -7.03
CA PRO A 103 19.54 2.81 -6.90
C PRO A 103 18.41 3.15 -7.88
N VAL A 104 17.46 3.98 -7.47
CA VAL A 104 16.38 4.47 -8.34
C VAL A 104 16.68 5.91 -8.75
N ARG A 105 16.89 6.14 -10.06
CA ARG A 105 17.38 7.41 -10.61
C ARG A 105 16.29 8.32 -11.18
N ASP A 106 15.09 7.79 -11.33
CA ASP A 106 13.92 8.46 -11.88
C ASP A 106 12.75 8.33 -10.89
N ASP A 107 11.56 8.72 -11.33
CA ASP A 107 10.32 8.42 -10.62
C ASP A 107 10.17 6.90 -10.41
N ALA A 108 9.50 6.55 -9.31
CA ALA A 108 9.36 5.17 -8.88
C ALA A 108 7.90 4.74 -8.74
N ILE A 109 7.70 3.43 -8.84
CA ILE A 109 6.40 2.78 -8.66
C ILE A 109 6.53 1.78 -7.51
N ALA A 110 5.87 2.04 -6.40
CA ALA A 110 5.69 1.07 -5.33
C ALA A 110 4.48 0.18 -5.64
N VAL A 111 4.66 -1.14 -5.52
CA VAL A 111 3.65 -2.13 -5.89
C VAL A 111 3.42 -3.08 -4.73
N CYS A 112 2.15 -3.31 -4.39
CA CYS A 112 1.71 -4.40 -3.51
C CYS A 112 0.76 -5.30 -4.30
N ASP A 113 1.14 -6.57 -4.44
CA ASP A 113 0.28 -7.62 -4.97
C ASP A 113 -0.59 -8.22 -3.86
N ALA A 114 -1.65 -8.92 -4.25
CA ALA A 114 -2.41 -9.72 -3.31
C ALA A 114 -1.54 -10.86 -2.74
N PRO A 115 -1.62 -11.15 -1.42
CA PRO A 115 -1.08 -12.38 -0.89
C PRO A 115 -1.91 -13.56 -1.40
N GLU A 116 -1.46 -14.78 -1.11
CA GLU A 116 -2.25 -15.98 -1.37
C GLU A 116 -3.64 -15.88 -0.74
N ALA A 117 -4.68 -16.32 -1.47
CA ALA A 117 -6.06 -16.29 -1.00
C ALA A 117 -6.23 -16.95 0.38
N ALA A 118 -5.56 -18.09 0.60
CA ALA A 118 -5.60 -18.79 1.87
C ALA A 118 -4.99 -17.98 3.04
N GLN A 119 -4.01 -17.10 2.81
CA GLN A 119 -3.50 -16.19 3.84
C GLN A 119 -4.53 -15.11 4.18
N TRP A 120 -5.17 -14.54 3.17
CA TRP A 120 -6.23 -13.55 3.34
C TRP A 120 -7.43 -14.12 4.12
N ASP A 121 -7.92 -15.30 3.75
CA ASP A 121 -9.08 -15.93 4.39
C ASP A 121 -8.81 -16.25 5.86
N ARG A 122 -7.60 -16.75 6.17
CA ARG A 122 -7.16 -17.00 7.55
C ARG A 122 -7.05 -15.71 8.35
N PHE A 123 -6.56 -14.63 7.74
CA PHE A 123 -6.43 -13.33 8.38
C PHE A 123 -7.80 -12.77 8.77
N ILE A 124 -8.76 -12.74 7.84
CA ILE A 124 -10.14 -12.26 8.10
C ILE A 124 -10.84 -13.11 9.16
N THR A 125 -10.79 -14.44 9.02
CA THR A 125 -11.40 -15.36 9.99
C THR A 125 -10.83 -15.14 11.39
N THR A 126 -9.52 -14.92 11.49
CA THR A 126 -8.85 -14.67 12.78
C THR A 126 -9.27 -13.32 13.37
N TYR A 127 -9.33 -12.26 12.56
CA TYR A 127 -9.74 -10.93 13.01
C TYR A 127 -11.18 -10.93 13.50
N GLN A 128 -12.12 -11.51 12.74
CA GLN A 128 -13.53 -11.58 13.12
C GLN A 128 -13.73 -12.31 14.45
N ARG A 129 -12.97 -13.39 14.68
CA ARG A 129 -13.04 -14.19 15.92
C ARG A 129 -12.36 -13.53 17.12
N ARG A 130 -11.22 -12.85 16.93
CA ARG A 130 -10.34 -12.41 18.03
C ARG A 130 -10.23 -10.90 18.19
N GLY A 131 -10.76 -10.11 17.25
CA GLY A 131 -10.57 -8.66 17.19
C GLY A 131 -9.12 -8.24 16.88
N ARG A 132 -8.23 -9.19 16.55
CA ARG A 132 -6.83 -8.93 16.21
C ARG A 132 -6.28 -10.02 15.28
N ALA A 133 -5.61 -9.62 14.19
CA ALA A 133 -4.93 -10.53 13.27
C ALA A 133 -3.66 -9.91 12.68
N ARG A 134 -2.80 -10.76 12.13
CA ARG A 134 -1.53 -10.37 11.48
C ARG A 134 -1.53 -10.84 10.03
N LEU A 135 -1.04 -9.99 9.14
CA LEU A 135 -0.83 -10.30 7.73
C LEU A 135 0.56 -9.83 7.32
N VAL A 136 1.32 -10.72 6.68
CA VAL A 136 2.58 -10.34 6.04
C VAL A 136 2.27 -9.96 4.61
N LEU A 137 2.73 -8.79 4.19
CA LEU A 137 2.62 -8.30 2.82
C LEU A 137 4.01 -8.02 2.26
N GLN A 138 4.17 -8.33 0.99
CA GLN A 138 5.40 -8.06 0.24
C GLN A 138 5.14 -6.94 -0.75
N THR A 139 6.04 -5.98 -0.80
CA THR A 139 6.01 -4.89 -1.77
C THR A 139 7.34 -4.77 -2.48
N ARG A 140 7.31 -4.26 -3.70
CA ARG A 140 8.49 -3.93 -4.48
C ARG A 140 8.44 -2.50 -4.99
N ILE A 141 9.59 -1.93 -5.26
CA ILE A 141 9.71 -0.66 -5.97
C ILE A 141 10.51 -0.89 -7.25
N CYS A 142 9.95 -0.43 -8.35
CA CYS A 142 10.61 -0.40 -9.66
C CYS A 142 10.76 1.06 -10.11
N ALA A 143 11.74 1.34 -10.98
CA ALA A 143 11.75 2.60 -11.73
C ALA A 143 10.51 2.65 -12.64
N GLN A 144 10.01 3.85 -12.95
CA GLN A 144 8.74 4.04 -13.67
C GLN A 144 8.63 3.25 -14.98
N ASP A 145 9.73 3.13 -15.72
CA ASP A 145 9.79 2.46 -17.03
C ASP A 145 10.51 1.09 -16.97
N SER A 146 10.54 0.45 -15.79
CA SER A 146 11.17 -0.85 -15.59
C SER A 146 10.30 -1.79 -14.75
N ASP A 147 10.36 -3.09 -15.05
CA ASP A 147 9.78 -4.14 -14.22
C ASP A 147 10.79 -4.72 -13.20
N GLU A 148 12.06 -4.34 -13.28
CA GLU A 148 13.10 -4.80 -12.36
C GLU A 148 12.88 -4.20 -10.96
N SER A 149 12.85 -5.07 -9.95
CA SER A 149 12.69 -4.65 -8.56
C SER A 149 13.99 -4.05 -8.03
N ALA A 150 14.03 -2.74 -7.91
CA ALA A 150 15.15 -2.00 -7.34
C ALA A 150 15.19 -2.03 -5.81
N VAL A 151 14.02 -2.18 -5.19
CA VAL A 151 13.83 -2.31 -3.73
C VAL A 151 12.79 -3.38 -3.45
N THR A 152 13.02 -4.19 -2.42
CA THR A 152 12.03 -5.15 -1.92
C THR A 152 11.78 -4.92 -0.44
N PHE A 153 10.53 -5.12 -0.01
CA PHE A 153 10.11 -4.94 1.37
C PHE A 153 9.14 -6.05 1.77
N THR A 154 9.33 -6.57 2.98
CA THR A 154 8.39 -7.48 3.64
C THR A 154 7.94 -6.83 4.93
N GLY A 155 6.63 -6.57 5.07
CA GLY A 155 6.04 -5.92 6.24
C GLY A 155 5.03 -6.83 6.92
N GLN A 156 5.08 -6.90 8.25
CA GLN A 156 4.05 -7.54 9.06
C GLN A 156 3.09 -6.48 9.59
N PHE A 157 1.88 -6.48 9.04
CA PHE A 157 0.79 -5.60 9.46
C PHE A 157 -0.10 -6.29 10.48
N VAL A 158 -0.59 -5.51 11.44
CA VAL A 158 -1.57 -5.95 12.44
C VAL A 158 -2.84 -5.13 12.22
N LEU A 159 -3.97 -5.84 12.15
CA LEU A 159 -5.28 -5.24 12.30
C LEU A 159 -5.79 -5.53 13.71
N HIS A 160 -6.28 -4.51 14.41
CA HIS A 160 -6.93 -4.67 15.71
C HIS A 160 -8.12 -3.73 15.87
N ARG A 161 -9.11 -4.11 16.69
CA ARG A 161 -10.16 -3.19 17.17
C ARG A 161 -9.61 -2.21 18.21
#